data_AF-A0A560QG08-F1
#
_entry.id   AF-A0A560QG08-F1
#
_cell.length_a   1.000
_cell.length_b   1.000
_cell.length_c   1.000
_cell.angle_alpha   90.00
_cell.angle_beta   90.00
_cell.angle_gamma   90.00
#
_symmetry.space_group_name_H-M   'P 1'
#
loop_
_entity.id
_entity.type
_entity.pdbx_description
1 polymer ?
#
loop_
_entity_poly.entity_id
_entity_poly.type
_entity_poly.pdbx_seq_one_letter_code
_entity_poly.pdbx_strand_id
1 'polypeptide(L)'
;METPNLTEEQKIKLKILEPALRAAADRRDYEDAKKITLAIQNVLRPTGHETRLMHAKNYLFEIALEVGKVDIAITGFIGVRQKSGKNTRLYLEATTLLAICHLRKKDIDSAKPYMAEAFKYEKNITSPSKRSEYKIGLARRFDEEALLSSLATDANYKFNIEQIQKDAGELIRTKHEEEILELLGATAPESALDFVKEVHRESTKLLSHEDKLRLPSPASFEQKKNIGKGILSAFQSVIWKSLCDKDSEVYKMWFTNGMQAVLDKKYLTIAITGTLSGLSICIYGVAVYITALLIKIGIEVFCETYTPQSIMKMRK
;
A
#
# COMPACT_ATOMS: atom_id res chain seq x y z
N MET A 1 -27.70 24.69 -11.17
CA MET A 1 -28.42 24.68 -9.88
C MET A 1 -27.37 24.69 -8.79
N GLU A 2 -27.44 25.67 -7.87
CA GLU A 2 -26.54 25.71 -6.72
C GLU A 2 -26.81 24.53 -5.79
N THR A 3 -25.74 23.93 -5.26
CA THR A 3 -25.85 22.86 -4.27
C THR A 3 -26.40 23.44 -2.97
N PRO A 4 -27.57 22.97 -2.47
CA PRO A 4 -28.14 23.49 -1.23
C PRO A 4 -27.23 23.22 -0.04
N ASN A 5 -27.38 24.01 1.02
CA ASN A 5 -26.69 23.72 2.27
C ASN A 5 -27.23 22.42 2.90
N LEU A 6 -26.32 21.65 3.52
CA LEU A 6 -26.71 20.47 4.29
C LEU A 6 -27.58 20.88 5.48
N THR A 7 -28.62 20.09 5.77
CA THR A 7 -29.41 20.23 6.99
C THR A 7 -28.59 19.86 8.22
N GLU A 8 -28.99 20.32 9.41
CA GLU A 8 -28.30 19.96 10.65
C GLU A 8 -28.30 18.43 10.88
N GLU A 9 -29.39 17.74 10.55
CA GLU A 9 -29.45 16.29 10.64
C GLU A 9 -28.42 15.61 9.71
N GLN A 10 -28.28 16.09 8.47
CA GLN A 10 -27.27 15.58 7.54
C GLN A 10 -25.86 15.84 8.04
N LYS A 11 -25.59 17.03 8.60
CA LYS A 11 -24.29 17.38 9.20
C LYS A 11 -23.95 16.45 10.37
N ILE A 12 -24.91 16.21 11.28
CA ILE A 12 -24.73 15.30 12.42
C ILE A 12 -24.40 13.88 11.94
N LYS A 13 -25.15 13.35 10.97
CA LYS A 13 -24.88 12.03 10.39
C LYS A 13 -23.47 11.95 9.78
N LEU A 14 -23.07 12.93 8.98
CA LEU A 14 -21.75 12.95 8.34
C LEU A 14 -20.60 13.11 9.36
N LYS A 15 -20.83 13.85 10.45
CA LYS A 15 -19.86 13.99 11.55
C LYS A 15 -19.51 12.65 12.20
N ILE A 16 -20.41 11.67 12.14
CA ILE A 16 -20.19 10.30 12.62
C ILE A 16 -19.63 9.41 11.51
N LEU A 17 -20.25 9.44 10.32
CA LEU A 17 -19.95 8.53 9.22
C LEU A 17 -18.55 8.75 8.62
N GLU A 18 -18.09 10.00 8.47
CA GLU A 18 -16.79 10.26 7.83
C GLU A 18 -15.58 9.84 8.69
N PRO A 19 -15.55 10.09 10.02
CA PRO A 19 -14.57 9.45 10.89
C PRO A 19 -14.66 7.93 10.88
N ALA A 20 -15.87 7.36 10.89
CA ALA A 20 -16.04 5.91 10.85
C ALA A 20 -15.48 5.31 9.55
N LEU A 21 -15.66 5.97 8.40
CA LEU A 21 -15.06 5.54 7.13
C LEU A 21 -13.53 5.58 7.19
N ARG A 22 -12.94 6.62 7.80
CA ARG A 22 -11.48 6.68 7.99
C ARG A 22 -10.99 5.56 8.90
N ALA A 23 -11.70 5.25 9.98
CA ALA A 23 -11.38 4.14 10.85
C ALA A 23 -11.50 2.78 10.12
N ALA A 24 -12.53 2.60 9.29
CA ALA A 24 -12.66 1.41 8.44
C ALA A 24 -11.52 1.32 7.41
N ALA A 25 -11.05 2.47 6.89
CA ALA A 25 -9.89 2.54 6.00
C ALA A 25 -8.58 2.16 6.71
N ASP A 26 -8.37 2.67 7.92
CA ASP A 26 -7.23 2.30 8.76
C ASP A 26 -7.24 0.79 9.05
N ARG A 27 -8.43 0.24 9.33
CA ARG A 27 -8.67 -1.20 9.48
C ARG A 27 -8.77 -1.96 8.16
N ARG A 28 -8.57 -1.36 6.98
CA ARG A 28 -8.77 -2.01 5.65
C ARG A 28 -10.03 -2.91 5.58
N ASP A 29 -11.10 -2.54 6.28
CA ASP A 29 -12.33 -3.34 6.34
C ASP A 29 -13.22 -2.90 5.18
N TYR A 30 -13.09 -3.61 4.06
CA TYR A 30 -13.81 -3.27 2.85
C TYR A 30 -15.32 -3.37 3.01
N GLU A 31 -15.83 -4.38 3.73
CA GLU A 31 -17.28 -4.58 3.84
C GLU A 31 -17.92 -3.53 4.76
N ASP A 32 -17.25 -3.16 5.86
CA ASP A 32 -17.67 -2.05 6.72
C ASP A 32 -17.57 -0.70 5.97
N ALA A 33 -16.44 -0.44 5.32
CA ALA A 33 -16.25 0.77 4.51
C ALA A 33 -17.31 0.90 3.40
N LYS A 34 -17.70 -0.20 2.77
CA LYS A 34 -18.75 -0.24 1.75
C LYS A 34 -20.11 0.15 2.34
N LYS A 35 -20.48 -0.40 3.50
CA LYS A 35 -21.73 -0.05 4.21
C LYS A 35 -21.74 1.43 4.62
N ILE A 36 -20.66 1.93 5.20
CA ILE A 36 -20.53 3.33 5.63
C ILE A 36 -20.59 4.27 4.43
N THR A 37 -19.89 3.94 3.33
CA THR A 37 -19.91 4.75 2.10
C THR A 37 -21.30 4.80 1.47
N LEU A 38 -22.07 3.71 1.52
CA LEU A 38 -23.45 3.68 1.08
C LEU A 38 -24.33 4.62 1.95
N ALA A 39 -24.14 4.61 3.26
CA ALA A 39 -24.84 5.53 4.16
C ALA A 39 -24.49 7.01 3.85
N ILE A 40 -23.21 7.31 3.62
CA ILE A 40 -22.76 8.66 3.18
C ILE A 40 -23.41 9.03 1.84
N GLN A 41 -23.47 8.10 0.89
CA GLN A 41 -24.12 8.31 -0.41
C GLN A 41 -25.59 8.68 -0.26
N ASN A 42 -26.33 7.98 0.61
CA ASN A 42 -27.74 8.26 0.85
C ASN A 42 -27.97 9.64 1.48
N VAL A 43 -26.98 10.18 2.18
CA VAL A 43 -27.02 11.54 2.74
C VAL A 43 -26.67 12.61 1.68
N LEU A 44 -25.62 12.40 0.89
CA LEU A 44 -25.03 13.43 0.03
C LEU A 44 -25.58 13.49 -1.39
N ARG A 45 -26.02 12.35 -1.94
CA ARG A 45 -26.50 12.28 -3.33
C ARG A 45 -27.78 13.07 -3.56
N PRO A 46 -28.81 13.01 -2.69
CA PRO A 46 -30.07 13.74 -2.92
C PRO A 46 -29.89 15.26 -3.00
N THR A 47 -28.89 15.80 -2.30
CA THR A 47 -28.56 17.23 -2.25
C THR A 47 -27.43 17.63 -3.20
N GLY A 48 -26.92 16.70 -4.03
CA GLY A 48 -25.94 17.02 -5.07
C GLY A 48 -24.53 17.36 -4.59
N HIS A 49 -24.14 16.98 -3.36
CA HIS A 49 -22.77 17.20 -2.84
C HIS A 49 -21.77 16.17 -3.39
N GLU A 50 -21.63 16.11 -4.71
CA GLU A 50 -20.87 15.05 -5.38
C GLU A 50 -19.37 15.05 -5.05
N THR A 51 -18.72 16.21 -4.88
CA THR A 51 -17.31 16.25 -4.50
C THR A 51 -17.03 15.55 -3.16
N ARG A 52 -17.90 15.77 -2.17
CA ARG A 52 -17.77 15.16 -0.83
C ARG A 52 -18.08 13.67 -0.88
N LEU A 53 -19.05 13.27 -1.71
CA LEU A 53 -19.33 11.85 -1.96
C LEU A 53 -18.17 11.14 -2.66
N MET A 54 -17.60 11.75 -3.71
CA MET A 54 -16.46 11.16 -4.43
C MET A 54 -15.23 11.00 -3.52
N HIS A 55 -15.03 11.91 -2.56
CA HIS A 55 -13.99 11.74 -1.55
C HIS A 55 -14.20 10.48 -0.69
N ALA A 56 -15.43 10.23 -0.22
CA ALA A 56 -15.75 8.99 0.51
C ALA A 56 -15.56 7.74 -0.38
N LYS A 57 -15.93 7.82 -1.65
CA LYS A 57 -15.72 6.73 -2.59
C LYS A 57 -14.24 6.47 -2.88
N ASN A 58 -13.40 7.51 -2.92
CA ASN A 58 -11.97 7.34 -3.11
C ASN A 58 -11.34 6.52 -1.98
N TYR A 59 -11.75 6.78 -0.73
CA TYR A 59 -11.38 5.95 0.42
C TYR A 59 -11.82 4.49 0.24
N LEU A 60 -13.10 4.26 -0.12
CA LEU A 60 -13.61 2.90 -0.36
C LEU A 60 -12.78 2.14 -1.41
N PHE A 61 -12.42 2.81 -2.51
CA PHE A 61 -11.68 2.17 -3.60
C PHE A 61 -10.19 2.01 -3.30
N GLU A 62 -9.59 2.89 -2.49
CA GLU A 62 -8.24 2.65 -1.94
C GLU A 62 -8.24 1.40 -1.07
N ILE A 63 -9.26 1.23 -0.20
CA ILE A 63 -9.40 0.01 0.60
C ILE A 63 -9.59 -1.21 -0.30
N ALA A 64 -10.42 -1.11 -1.34
CA ALA A 64 -10.64 -2.21 -2.29
C ALA A 64 -9.32 -2.65 -2.95
N LEU A 65 -8.50 -1.69 -3.37
CA LEU A 65 -7.15 -1.93 -3.88
C LEU A 65 -6.33 -2.67 -2.81
N GLU A 66 -6.24 -2.13 -1.59
CA GLU A 66 -5.43 -2.67 -0.50
C GLU A 66 -5.82 -4.09 -0.07
N VAL A 67 -7.09 -4.49 -0.22
CA VAL A 67 -7.55 -5.87 0.07
C VAL A 67 -7.55 -6.79 -1.15
N GLY A 68 -6.92 -6.38 -2.26
CA GLY A 68 -6.78 -7.20 -3.46
C GLY A 68 -8.02 -7.23 -4.38
N LYS A 69 -9.07 -6.45 -4.09
CA LYS A 69 -10.25 -6.27 -4.97
C LYS A 69 -9.94 -5.27 -6.09
N VAL A 70 -8.88 -5.53 -6.86
CA VAL A 70 -8.28 -4.57 -7.81
C VAL A 70 -9.25 -4.14 -8.92
N ASP A 71 -10.04 -5.06 -9.50
CA ASP A 71 -10.98 -4.72 -10.57
C ASP A 71 -12.11 -3.77 -10.11
N ILE A 72 -12.54 -3.93 -8.84
CA ILE A 72 -13.50 -3.02 -8.22
C ILE A 72 -12.87 -1.64 -8.03
N ALA A 73 -11.61 -1.59 -7.59
CA ALA A 73 -10.88 -0.35 -7.41
C ALA A 73 -10.70 0.41 -8.74
N ILE A 74 -10.29 -0.29 -9.81
CA ILE A 74 -10.14 0.28 -11.17
C ILE A 74 -11.43 0.96 -11.61
N THR A 75 -12.54 0.21 -11.59
CA THR A 75 -13.85 0.72 -12.01
C THR A 75 -14.26 1.92 -11.15
N GLY A 76 -14.00 1.84 -9.85
CA GLY A 76 -14.30 2.89 -8.90
C GLY A 76 -13.54 4.19 -9.15
N PHE A 77 -12.21 4.12 -9.33
CA PHE A 77 -11.37 5.29 -9.60
C PHE A 77 -11.66 5.93 -10.94
N ILE A 78 -11.99 5.15 -11.98
CA ILE A 78 -12.49 5.68 -13.26
C ILE A 78 -13.75 6.52 -13.01
N GLY A 79 -14.71 6.01 -12.23
CA GLY A 79 -15.93 6.73 -11.88
C GLY A 79 -15.68 8.01 -11.06
N VAL A 80 -14.73 7.98 -10.12
CA VAL A 80 -14.32 9.18 -9.36
C VAL A 80 -13.71 10.24 -10.27
N ARG A 81 -12.82 9.84 -11.19
CA ARG A 81 -12.20 10.75 -12.16
C ARG A 81 -13.22 11.40 -13.09
N GLN A 82 -14.21 10.65 -13.56
CA GLN A 82 -15.28 11.19 -14.41
C GLN A 82 -16.16 12.23 -13.69
N LYS A 83 -16.24 12.17 -12.35
CA LYS A 83 -17.07 13.04 -11.53
C LYS A 83 -16.30 14.12 -10.76
N SER A 84 -14.99 14.23 -10.98
CA SER A 84 -14.14 15.23 -10.34
C SER A 84 -13.45 16.11 -11.38
N GLY A 85 -13.23 17.38 -11.03
CA GLY A 85 -12.49 18.30 -11.90
C GLY A 85 -11.00 17.93 -11.94
N LYS A 86 -10.38 17.99 -13.13
CA LYS A 86 -8.96 17.65 -13.33
C LYS A 86 -7.99 18.44 -12.44
N ASN A 87 -8.38 19.65 -12.05
CA ASN A 87 -7.58 20.54 -11.21
C ASN A 87 -7.78 20.30 -9.70
N THR A 88 -8.44 19.21 -9.32
CA THR A 88 -8.71 18.90 -7.90
C THR A 88 -7.72 17.88 -7.36
N ARG A 89 -7.39 18.00 -6.07
CA ARG A 89 -6.62 16.99 -5.35
C ARG A 89 -7.25 15.59 -5.42
N LEU A 90 -8.58 15.53 -5.41
CA LEU A 90 -9.35 14.30 -5.56
C LEU A 90 -9.09 13.58 -6.89
N TYR A 91 -9.05 14.33 -7.99
CA TYR A 91 -8.74 13.76 -9.31
C TYR A 91 -7.32 13.20 -9.36
N LEU A 92 -6.37 13.93 -8.78
CA LEU A 92 -4.98 13.50 -8.66
C LEU A 92 -4.86 12.20 -7.84
N GLU A 93 -5.49 12.15 -6.67
CA GLU A 93 -5.53 10.96 -5.81
C GLU A 93 -6.09 9.74 -6.55
N ALA A 94 -7.24 9.89 -7.20
CA ALA A 94 -7.87 8.81 -7.97
C ALA A 94 -7.00 8.35 -9.16
N THR A 95 -6.31 9.28 -9.83
CA THR A 95 -5.42 8.97 -10.95
C THR A 95 -4.18 8.21 -10.49
N THR A 96 -3.57 8.62 -9.38
CA THR A 96 -2.47 7.89 -8.73
C THR A 96 -2.86 6.47 -8.38
N LEU A 97 -3.98 6.29 -7.69
CA LEU A 97 -4.43 4.99 -7.23
C LEU A 97 -4.85 4.08 -8.40
N LEU A 98 -5.39 4.66 -9.48
CA LEU A 98 -5.67 3.94 -10.71
C LEU A 98 -4.39 3.43 -11.39
N ALA A 99 -3.33 4.25 -11.46
CA ALA A 99 -2.03 3.79 -11.96
C ALA A 99 -1.51 2.60 -11.14
N ILE A 100 -1.57 2.69 -9.81
CA ILE A 100 -1.18 1.59 -8.91
C ILE A 100 -1.99 0.32 -9.18
N CYS A 101 -3.31 0.43 -9.41
CA CYS A 101 -4.13 -0.73 -9.74
C CYS A 101 -3.61 -1.48 -10.98
N HIS A 102 -3.26 -0.74 -12.05
CA HIS A 102 -2.73 -1.35 -13.28
C HIS A 102 -1.33 -1.96 -13.06
N LEU A 103 -0.48 -1.31 -12.27
CA LEU A 103 0.82 -1.89 -11.86
C LEU A 103 0.63 -3.21 -11.10
N ARG A 104 -0.34 -3.30 -10.19
CA ARG A 104 -0.66 -4.56 -9.49
C ARG A 104 -1.09 -5.68 -10.43
N LYS A 105 -1.70 -5.36 -11.57
CA LYS A 105 -2.07 -6.32 -12.61
C LYS A 105 -0.94 -6.64 -13.59
N LYS A 106 0.28 -6.13 -13.37
CA LYS A 106 1.42 -6.18 -14.31
C LYS A 106 1.09 -5.57 -15.68
N ASP A 107 0.15 -4.64 -15.75
CA ASP A 107 -0.32 -4.00 -16.97
C ASP A 107 0.29 -2.60 -17.10
N ILE A 108 1.54 -2.56 -17.54
CA ILE A 108 2.27 -1.28 -17.64
C ILE A 108 1.70 -0.37 -18.71
N ASP A 109 1.15 -0.93 -19.79
CA ASP A 109 0.67 -0.13 -20.91
C ASP A 109 -0.58 0.67 -20.51
N SER A 110 -1.46 0.08 -19.70
CA SER A 110 -2.56 0.84 -19.08
C SER A 110 -2.08 1.74 -17.94
N ALA A 111 -1.02 1.39 -17.22
CA ALA A 111 -0.50 2.21 -16.12
C ALA A 111 0.16 3.52 -16.59
N LYS A 112 0.99 3.45 -17.65
CA LYS A 112 1.77 4.57 -18.23
C LYS A 112 0.99 5.88 -18.38
N PRO A 113 -0.20 5.93 -19.03
CA PRO A 113 -0.93 7.18 -19.19
C PRO A 113 -1.34 7.78 -17.83
N TYR A 114 -1.72 6.97 -16.86
CA TYR A 114 -2.11 7.45 -15.53
C TYR A 114 -0.92 7.86 -14.66
N MET A 115 0.23 7.19 -14.81
CA MET A 115 1.49 7.63 -14.21
C MET A 115 1.86 9.02 -14.72
N ALA A 116 1.91 9.20 -16.04
CA ALA A 116 2.18 10.48 -16.69
C ALA A 116 1.20 11.58 -16.24
N GLU A 117 -0.08 11.24 -16.16
CA GLU A 117 -1.12 12.16 -15.72
C GLU A 117 -0.98 12.56 -14.25
N ALA A 118 -0.64 11.63 -13.35
CA ALA A 118 -0.42 11.91 -11.93
C ALA A 118 0.75 12.89 -11.71
N PHE A 119 1.85 12.73 -12.46
CA PHE A 119 2.97 13.68 -12.40
C PHE A 119 2.60 15.04 -13.04
N LYS A 120 1.84 15.06 -14.14
CA LYS A 120 1.40 16.29 -14.82
C LYS A 120 0.54 17.18 -13.93
N TYR A 121 -0.34 16.59 -13.13
CA TYR A 121 -1.27 17.32 -12.26
C TYR A 121 -0.71 17.59 -10.86
N GLU A 122 0.62 17.57 -10.66
CA GLU A 122 1.26 17.90 -9.37
C GLU A 122 0.83 19.27 -8.80
N LYS A 123 0.46 20.22 -9.66
CA LYS A 123 -0.02 21.56 -9.27
C LYS A 123 -1.34 21.56 -8.50
N ASN A 124 -2.04 20.42 -8.45
CA ASN A 124 -3.18 20.22 -7.54
C ASN A 124 -2.74 20.16 -6.06
N ILE A 125 -1.43 20.17 -5.80
CA ILE A 125 -0.80 20.41 -4.49
C ILE A 125 -0.19 21.81 -4.51
N THR A 126 -0.65 22.68 -3.62
CA THR A 126 -0.24 24.09 -3.63
C THR A 126 1.23 24.30 -3.23
N SER A 127 1.70 23.60 -2.19
CA SER A 127 3.06 23.80 -1.64
C SER A 127 4.13 23.17 -2.54
N PRO A 128 5.19 23.90 -2.95
CA PRO A 128 6.32 23.34 -3.68
C PRO A 128 7.04 22.19 -2.94
N SER A 129 7.25 22.30 -1.62
CA SER A 129 7.86 21.23 -0.83
C SER A 129 7.01 19.97 -0.86
N LYS A 130 5.70 20.12 -0.57
CA LYS A 130 4.76 18.98 -0.62
C LYS A 130 4.64 18.39 -2.02
N ARG A 131 4.82 19.18 -3.09
CA ARG A 131 4.87 18.69 -4.48
C ARG A 131 6.09 17.81 -4.73
N SER A 132 7.28 18.25 -4.32
CA SER A 132 8.50 17.47 -4.45
C SER A 132 8.42 16.17 -3.64
N GLU A 133 7.97 16.25 -2.37
CA GLU A 133 7.74 15.08 -1.52
C GLU A 133 6.75 14.10 -2.14
N TYR A 134 5.62 14.60 -2.66
CA TYR A 134 4.62 13.77 -3.33
C TYR A 134 5.19 13.08 -4.57
N LYS A 135 5.95 13.77 -5.42
CA LYS A 135 6.55 13.17 -6.62
C LYS A 135 7.55 12.06 -6.30
N ILE A 136 8.41 12.29 -5.31
CA ILE A 136 9.41 11.32 -4.87
C ILE A 136 8.71 10.11 -4.25
N GLY A 137 7.74 10.36 -3.35
CA GLY A 137 6.91 9.32 -2.75
C GLY A 137 6.13 8.52 -3.79
N LEU A 138 5.59 9.18 -4.82
CA LEU A 138 4.85 8.57 -5.91
C LEU A 138 5.74 7.65 -6.76
N ALA A 139 6.92 8.13 -7.17
CA ALA A 139 7.87 7.32 -7.92
C ALA A 139 8.31 6.09 -7.12
N ARG A 140 8.65 6.26 -5.85
CA ARG A 140 8.97 5.15 -4.95
C ARG A 140 7.81 4.17 -4.81
N ARG A 141 6.58 4.67 -4.69
CA ARG A 141 5.39 3.81 -4.57
C ARG A 141 5.14 3.01 -5.84
N PHE A 142 5.38 3.59 -7.02
CA PHE A 142 5.29 2.84 -8.28
C PHE A 142 6.35 1.73 -8.35
N ASP A 143 7.59 2.00 -7.93
CA ASP A 143 8.64 0.99 -7.86
C ASP A 143 8.29 -0.15 -6.87
N GLU A 144 7.74 0.19 -5.70
CA GLU A 144 7.30 -0.77 -4.68
C GLU A 144 6.14 -1.67 -5.19
N GLU A 145 5.15 -1.10 -5.86
CA GLU A 145 4.01 -1.84 -6.41
C GLU A 145 4.43 -2.70 -7.61
N ALA A 146 5.38 -2.22 -8.42
CA ALA A 146 5.99 -3.01 -9.47
C ALA A 146 6.74 -4.22 -8.90
N LEU A 147 7.48 -4.03 -7.81
CA LEU A 147 8.23 -5.09 -7.16
C LEU A 147 7.29 -6.13 -6.52
N LEU A 148 6.26 -5.71 -5.79
CA LEU A 148 5.29 -6.65 -5.21
C LEU A 148 4.58 -7.47 -6.27
N SER A 149 4.05 -6.81 -7.30
CA SER A 149 3.36 -7.52 -8.38
C SER A 149 4.31 -8.48 -9.08
N SER A 150 5.56 -8.09 -9.34
CA SER A 150 6.54 -8.95 -9.99
C SER A 150 6.86 -10.25 -9.24
N LEU A 151 6.75 -10.24 -7.89
CA LEU A 151 6.91 -11.42 -7.04
C LEU A 151 5.66 -12.30 -6.95
N ALA A 152 4.49 -11.78 -7.37
CA ALA A 152 3.26 -12.56 -7.37
C ALA A 152 3.33 -13.68 -8.41
N THR A 153 2.92 -14.87 -8.01
CA THR A 153 2.93 -16.10 -8.79
C THR A 153 1.51 -16.67 -8.89
N ASP A 154 1.22 -17.39 -9.97
CA ASP A 154 -0.04 -18.14 -10.10
C ASP A 154 -0.03 -19.47 -9.30
N ALA A 155 1.05 -19.70 -8.54
CA ALA A 155 1.27 -20.94 -7.83
C ALA A 155 0.51 -20.95 -6.49
N ASN A 156 -0.29 -22.00 -6.30
CA ASN A 156 -0.98 -22.22 -5.04
C ASN A 156 -0.06 -23.02 -4.09
N TYR A 157 0.96 -22.35 -3.53
CA TYR A 157 1.87 -22.99 -2.57
C TYR A 157 1.37 -22.75 -1.14
N LYS A 158 1.20 -23.85 -0.40
CA LYS A 158 0.79 -23.81 1.01
C LYS A 158 2.03 -23.70 1.89
N PHE A 159 2.17 -22.57 2.57
CA PHE A 159 3.25 -22.35 3.52
C PHE A 159 3.22 -23.36 4.68
N ASN A 160 4.38 -23.95 4.97
CA ASN A 160 4.61 -24.73 6.19
C ASN A 160 5.12 -23.78 7.28
N ILE A 161 4.23 -23.39 8.20
CA ILE A 161 4.48 -22.38 9.22
C ILE A 161 5.61 -22.81 10.16
N GLU A 162 5.62 -24.08 10.58
CA GLU A 162 6.64 -24.66 11.45
C GLU A 162 8.02 -24.54 10.83
N GLN A 163 8.15 -24.96 9.56
CA GLN A 163 9.42 -24.94 8.85
C GLN A 163 9.90 -23.51 8.60
N ILE A 164 8.99 -22.58 8.24
CA ILE A 164 9.35 -21.17 8.03
C ILE A 164 9.92 -20.57 9.30
N GLN A 165 9.25 -20.76 10.43
CA GLN A 165 9.69 -20.16 11.68
C GLN A 165 11.01 -20.77 12.17
N LYS A 166 11.19 -22.09 11.99
CA LYS A 166 12.45 -22.77 12.31
C LYS A 166 13.62 -22.17 11.51
N ASP A 167 13.45 -22.03 10.21
CA ASP A 167 14.53 -21.56 9.33
C ASP A 167 14.76 -20.05 9.51
N ALA A 168 13.72 -19.27 9.81
CA ALA A 168 13.86 -17.87 10.23
C ALA A 168 14.68 -17.75 11.53
N GLY A 169 14.42 -18.63 12.52
CA GLY A 169 15.19 -18.70 13.76
C GLY A 169 16.67 -19.00 13.53
N GLU A 170 16.99 -19.92 12.62
CA GLU A 170 18.37 -20.25 12.28
C GLU A 170 19.08 -19.09 11.58
N LEU A 171 18.39 -18.37 10.68
CA LEU A 171 18.95 -17.17 10.05
C LEU A 171 19.24 -16.06 11.05
N ILE A 172 18.36 -15.81 12.00
CA ILE A 172 18.58 -14.78 13.04
C ILE A 172 19.86 -15.09 13.83
N ARG A 173 20.12 -16.37 14.10
CA ARG A 173 21.29 -16.85 14.85
C ARG A 173 22.60 -16.76 14.04
N THR A 174 22.52 -16.91 12.71
CA THR A 174 23.70 -17.13 11.86
C THR A 174 24.02 -15.99 10.90
N LYS A 175 23.11 -15.03 10.70
CA LYS A 175 23.22 -13.97 9.69
C LYS A 175 22.94 -12.59 10.24
N HIS A 176 23.68 -11.60 9.75
CA HIS A 176 23.39 -10.17 9.96
C HIS A 176 22.18 -9.71 9.12
N GLU A 177 21.56 -8.58 9.50
CA GLU A 177 20.40 -8.05 8.77
C GLU A 177 20.71 -7.80 7.29
N GLU A 178 21.90 -7.26 7.00
CA GLU A 178 22.31 -6.97 5.63
C GLU A 178 22.44 -8.22 4.75
N GLU A 179 22.90 -9.33 5.32
CA GLU A 179 22.98 -10.62 4.62
C GLU A 179 21.57 -11.19 4.35
N ILE A 180 20.65 -11.05 5.29
CA ILE A 180 19.26 -11.50 5.10
C ILE A 180 18.56 -10.65 4.03
N LEU A 181 18.83 -9.34 3.98
CA LEU A 181 18.36 -8.46 2.91
C LEU A 181 18.93 -8.87 1.54
N GLU A 182 20.20 -9.25 1.46
CA GLU A 182 20.80 -9.73 0.23
C GLU A 182 20.16 -11.05 -0.24
N LEU A 183 19.93 -11.98 0.68
CA LEU A 183 19.21 -13.23 0.41
C LEU A 183 17.77 -12.97 -0.05
N LEU A 184 17.08 -12.03 0.59
CA LEU A 184 15.72 -11.62 0.18
C LEU A 184 15.72 -11.07 -1.25
N GLY A 185 16.66 -10.18 -1.58
CA GLY A 185 16.75 -9.66 -2.94
C GLY A 185 17.10 -10.72 -3.98
N ALA A 186 17.87 -11.74 -3.60
CA ALA A 186 18.18 -12.87 -4.48
C ALA A 186 16.96 -13.76 -4.81
N THR A 187 15.84 -13.62 -4.07
CA THR A 187 14.60 -14.36 -4.38
C THR A 187 13.80 -13.76 -5.53
N ALA A 188 14.08 -12.51 -5.92
CA ALA A 188 13.40 -11.87 -7.04
C ALA A 188 13.92 -12.46 -8.37
N PRO A 189 13.03 -12.98 -9.25
CA PRO A 189 13.42 -13.40 -10.60
C PRO A 189 14.03 -12.25 -11.40
N GLU A 190 14.97 -12.51 -12.31
CA GLU A 190 15.53 -11.45 -13.17
C GLU A 190 14.45 -10.75 -14.02
N SER A 191 13.48 -11.51 -14.54
CA SER A 191 12.32 -10.97 -15.26
C SER A 191 11.45 -10.04 -14.41
N ALA A 192 11.45 -10.23 -13.09
CA ALA A 192 10.77 -9.34 -12.16
C ALA A 192 11.44 -7.97 -12.09
N LEU A 193 12.77 -7.92 -12.23
CA LEU A 193 13.55 -6.69 -12.23
C LEU A 193 13.35 -5.88 -13.52
N ASP A 194 13.12 -6.52 -14.66
CA ASP A 194 12.88 -5.81 -15.92
C ASP A 194 11.60 -4.94 -15.85
N PHE A 195 10.53 -5.48 -15.26
CA PHE A 195 9.29 -4.73 -15.03
C PHE A 195 9.52 -3.53 -14.10
N VAL A 196 10.24 -3.74 -13.00
CA VAL A 196 10.58 -2.66 -12.05
C VAL A 196 11.43 -1.58 -12.73
N LYS A 197 12.44 -1.97 -13.52
CA LYS A 197 13.27 -1.05 -14.30
C LYS A 197 12.44 -0.24 -15.29
N GLU A 198 11.47 -0.86 -15.95
CA GLU A 198 10.59 -0.16 -16.89
C GLU A 198 9.73 0.89 -16.16
N VAL A 199 9.08 0.51 -15.05
CA VAL A 199 8.26 1.41 -14.22
C VAL A 199 9.10 2.57 -13.65
N HIS A 200 10.30 2.28 -13.16
CA HIS A 200 11.23 3.27 -12.64
C HIS A 200 11.64 4.27 -13.74
N ARG A 201 11.95 3.77 -14.95
CA ARG A 201 12.29 4.61 -16.11
C ARG A 201 11.13 5.52 -16.48
N GLU A 202 9.90 5.03 -16.51
CA GLU A 202 8.73 5.86 -16.81
C GLU A 202 8.49 6.92 -15.74
N SER A 203 8.63 6.57 -14.46
CA SER A 203 8.49 7.51 -13.35
C SER A 203 9.57 8.61 -13.40
N THR A 204 10.83 8.23 -13.58
CA THR A 204 11.95 9.18 -13.59
C THR A 204 11.91 10.14 -14.77
N LYS A 205 11.48 9.72 -15.96
CA LYS A 205 11.30 10.65 -17.12
C LYS A 205 10.43 11.86 -16.79
N LEU A 206 9.50 11.70 -15.84
CA LEU A 206 8.50 12.70 -15.48
C LEU A 206 8.93 13.62 -14.32
N LEU A 207 10.15 13.41 -13.80
CA LEU A 207 10.71 14.15 -12.67
C LEU A 207 11.71 15.23 -13.09
N SER A 208 11.81 16.26 -12.26
CA SER A 208 12.87 17.27 -12.38
C SER A 208 14.24 16.66 -12.07
N HIS A 209 15.31 17.33 -12.48
CA HIS A 209 16.68 16.90 -12.16
C HIS A 209 16.90 16.79 -10.64
N GLU A 210 16.43 17.78 -9.87
CA GLU A 210 16.54 17.78 -8.42
C GLU A 210 15.77 16.63 -7.76
N ASP A 211 14.56 16.34 -8.24
CA ASP A 211 13.76 15.23 -7.71
C ASP A 211 14.41 13.87 -8.05
N LYS A 212 15.02 13.72 -9.23
CA LYS A 212 15.74 12.50 -9.65
C LYS A 212 16.92 12.19 -8.74
N LEU A 213 17.67 13.21 -8.31
CA LEU A 213 18.82 13.03 -7.40
C LEU A 213 18.42 12.50 -6.02
N ARG A 214 17.14 12.64 -5.65
CA ARG A 214 16.59 12.17 -4.37
C ARG A 214 16.04 10.74 -4.45
N LEU A 215 16.02 10.14 -5.64
CA LEU A 215 15.64 8.74 -5.84
C LEU A 215 16.87 7.84 -5.88
N PRO A 216 16.73 6.56 -5.51
CA PRO A 216 17.78 5.58 -5.71
C PRO A 216 18.13 5.47 -7.20
N SER A 217 19.42 5.34 -7.51
CA SER A 217 19.88 5.26 -8.90
C SER A 217 19.45 3.94 -9.55
N PRO A 218 19.30 3.88 -10.89
CA PRO A 218 19.00 2.62 -11.59
C PRO A 218 19.98 1.48 -11.29
N ALA A 219 21.27 1.79 -11.08
CA ALA A 219 22.30 0.81 -10.69
C ALA A 219 22.04 0.19 -9.31
N SER A 220 21.25 0.84 -8.45
CA SER A 220 20.85 0.26 -7.17
C SER A 220 19.97 -0.98 -7.34
N PHE A 221 19.22 -1.11 -8.44
CA PHE A 221 18.40 -2.28 -8.76
C PHE A 221 19.21 -3.49 -9.26
N GLU A 222 20.53 -3.37 -9.39
CA GLU A 222 21.43 -4.50 -9.67
C GLU A 222 21.99 -5.11 -8.37
N GLN A 223 21.94 -4.37 -7.27
CA GLN A 223 22.40 -4.82 -5.97
C GLN A 223 21.29 -5.59 -5.25
N LYS A 224 21.48 -6.90 -5.07
CA LYS A 224 20.55 -7.79 -4.35
C LYS A 224 20.12 -7.21 -3.00
N LYS A 225 21.05 -6.66 -2.22
CA LYS A 225 20.73 -5.99 -0.95
C LYS A 225 19.69 -4.87 -1.09
N ASN A 226 19.80 -4.03 -2.12
CA ASN A 226 18.85 -2.94 -2.34
C ASN A 226 17.51 -3.44 -2.86
N ILE A 227 17.51 -4.48 -3.71
CA ILE A 227 16.29 -5.18 -4.09
C ILE A 227 15.60 -5.70 -2.82
N GLY A 228 16.34 -6.39 -1.93
CA GLY A 228 15.81 -6.87 -0.66
C GLY A 228 15.23 -5.77 0.23
N LYS A 229 15.88 -4.60 0.30
CA LYS A 229 15.32 -3.42 0.98
C LYS A 229 14.03 -2.93 0.33
N GLY A 230 13.96 -2.93 -1.00
CA GLY A 230 12.76 -2.60 -1.76
C GLY A 230 11.63 -3.58 -1.48
N ILE A 231 11.92 -4.88 -1.51
CA ILE A 231 10.96 -5.94 -1.22
C ILE A 231 10.43 -5.74 0.20
N LEU A 232 11.34 -5.61 1.18
CA LEU A 232 10.96 -5.35 2.56
C LEU A 232 10.07 -4.10 2.64
N SER A 233 10.50 -2.93 2.14
CA SER A 233 9.70 -1.68 2.14
C SER A 233 8.29 -1.87 1.58
N ALA A 234 8.18 -2.55 0.44
CA ALA A 234 6.91 -2.79 -0.19
C ALA A 234 6.02 -3.71 0.68
N PHE A 235 6.60 -4.78 1.24
CA PHE A 235 5.93 -5.68 2.17
C PHE A 235 5.52 -5.03 3.48
N GLN A 236 6.36 -4.17 4.04
CA GLN A 236 6.10 -3.45 5.28
C GLN A 236 4.78 -2.67 5.17
N SER A 237 4.57 -2.00 4.03
CA SER A 237 3.32 -1.27 3.79
C SER A 237 2.07 -2.15 3.82
N VAL A 238 2.20 -3.43 3.44
CA VAL A 238 1.08 -4.38 3.42
C VAL A 238 0.90 -5.06 4.78
N ILE A 239 1.99 -5.52 5.40
CA ILE A 239 1.94 -6.33 6.62
C ILE A 239 1.75 -5.51 7.90
N TRP A 240 2.06 -4.21 7.87
CA TRP A 240 1.97 -3.35 9.06
C TRP A 240 0.64 -3.52 9.79
N LYS A 241 -0.48 -3.57 9.07
CA LYS A 241 -1.79 -3.76 9.71
C LYS A 241 -1.91 -5.12 10.44
N SER A 242 -1.48 -6.21 9.81
CA SER A 242 -1.58 -7.56 10.39
C SER A 242 -0.80 -7.69 11.71
N LEU A 243 0.19 -6.83 11.93
CA LEU A 243 1.08 -6.86 13.09
C LEU A 243 0.83 -5.74 14.11
N CYS A 244 0.45 -4.55 13.62
CA CYS A 244 0.49 -3.30 14.39
C CYS A 244 -0.89 -2.71 14.69
N ASP A 245 -1.95 -3.20 14.03
CA ASP A 245 -3.32 -2.77 14.35
C ASP A 245 -3.66 -3.25 15.77
N LYS A 246 -4.17 -2.34 16.62
CA LYS A 246 -4.58 -2.67 18.00
C LYS A 246 -5.62 -3.77 18.08
N ASP A 247 -6.40 -3.94 17.00
CA ASP A 247 -7.39 -4.98 16.90
C ASP A 247 -6.84 -6.31 16.37
N SER A 248 -5.62 -6.34 15.83
CA SER A 248 -4.98 -7.57 15.34
C SER A 248 -4.66 -8.55 16.47
N GLU A 249 -4.77 -9.85 16.16
CA GLU A 249 -4.41 -10.89 17.13
C GLU A 249 -2.94 -10.83 17.52
N VAL A 250 -2.04 -10.52 16.57
CA VAL A 250 -0.61 -10.40 16.85
C VAL A 250 -0.35 -9.27 17.85
N TYR A 251 -0.92 -8.09 17.63
CA TYR A 251 -0.75 -6.95 18.54
C TYR A 251 -1.32 -7.28 19.90
N LYS A 252 -2.57 -7.77 19.97
CA LYS A 252 -3.20 -8.15 21.24
C LYS A 252 -2.32 -9.13 22.00
N MET A 253 -1.93 -10.24 21.36
CA MET A 253 -1.09 -11.26 21.98
C MET A 253 0.29 -10.74 22.41
N TRP A 254 0.92 -9.87 21.62
CA TRP A 254 2.20 -9.26 21.98
C TRP A 254 2.09 -8.43 23.26
N PHE A 255 1.09 -7.55 23.34
CA PHE A 255 0.93 -6.63 24.47
C PHE A 255 0.27 -7.28 25.70
N THR A 256 -0.48 -8.38 25.56
CA THR A 256 -1.11 -9.07 26.71
C THR A 256 -0.31 -10.28 27.21
N ASN A 257 0.41 -10.98 26.35
CA ASN A 257 1.08 -12.24 26.68
C ASN A 257 2.60 -12.23 26.43
N GLY A 258 3.13 -11.14 25.87
CA GLY A 258 4.55 -10.97 25.61
C GLY A 258 5.07 -11.73 24.38
N MET A 259 6.32 -11.43 24.01
CA MET A 259 6.99 -11.97 22.81
C MET A 259 7.00 -13.50 22.77
N GLN A 260 7.19 -14.18 23.90
CA GLN A 260 7.25 -15.63 23.95
C GLN A 260 5.95 -16.27 23.45
N ALA A 261 4.79 -15.74 23.83
CA ALA A 261 3.51 -16.26 23.36
C ALA A 261 3.30 -16.06 21.85
N VAL A 262 3.80 -14.95 21.29
CA VAL A 262 3.72 -14.65 19.85
C VAL A 262 4.60 -15.57 19.03
N LEU A 263 5.80 -15.89 19.53
CA LEU A 263 6.72 -16.82 18.90
C LEU A 263 6.25 -18.27 19.07
N ASP A 264 5.89 -18.71 20.28
CA ASP A 264 5.49 -20.10 20.56
C ASP A 264 4.24 -20.51 19.78
N LYS A 265 3.26 -19.61 19.67
CA LYS A 265 2.04 -19.82 18.88
C LYS A 265 2.19 -19.43 17.41
N LYS A 266 3.36 -18.97 16.99
CA LYS A 266 3.71 -18.63 15.60
C LYS A 266 2.82 -17.55 14.96
N TYR A 267 2.21 -16.68 15.77
CA TYR A 267 1.27 -15.65 15.31
C TYR A 267 1.89 -14.73 14.26
N LEU A 268 3.16 -14.34 14.46
CA LEU A 268 3.90 -13.50 13.51
C LEU A 268 4.05 -14.21 12.15
N THR A 269 4.51 -15.45 12.15
CA THR A 269 4.72 -16.25 10.94
C THR A 269 3.40 -16.49 10.19
N ILE A 270 2.30 -16.75 10.92
CA ILE A 270 0.95 -16.89 10.35
C ILE A 270 0.50 -15.59 9.69
N ALA A 271 0.68 -14.45 10.36
CA ALA A 271 0.31 -13.14 9.80
C ALA A 271 1.12 -12.79 8.54
N ILE A 272 2.43 -13.09 8.52
CA ILE A 272 3.30 -12.88 7.36
C ILE A 272 2.86 -13.75 6.18
N THR A 273 2.72 -15.06 6.40
CA THR A 273 2.35 -16.02 5.36
C THR A 273 0.93 -15.81 4.83
N GLY A 274 -0.01 -15.42 5.69
CA GLY A 274 -1.37 -15.03 5.29
C GLY A 274 -1.36 -13.79 4.40
N THR A 275 -0.55 -12.78 4.76
CA THR A 275 -0.40 -11.55 3.95
C THR A 275 0.23 -11.85 2.59
N LEU A 276 1.30 -12.66 2.57
CA LEU A 276 1.96 -13.15 1.35
C LEU A 276 0.99 -13.87 0.43
N SER A 277 0.21 -14.80 0.98
CA SER A 277 -0.79 -15.56 0.21
C SER A 277 -1.87 -14.64 -0.36
N GLY A 278 -2.32 -13.63 0.40
CA GLY A 278 -3.29 -12.63 -0.06
C GLY A 278 -2.78 -11.78 -1.24
N LEU A 279 -1.46 -11.60 -1.37
CA LEU A 279 -0.82 -10.96 -2.51
C LEU A 279 -0.47 -11.93 -3.65
N SER A 280 -0.85 -13.21 -3.53
CA SER A 280 -0.41 -14.28 -4.43
C SER A 280 1.13 -14.43 -4.49
N ILE A 281 1.84 -14.07 -3.43
CA ILE A 281 3.30 -14.24 -3.34
C ILE A 281 3.58 -15.50 -2.54
N CYS A 282 3.76 -16.62 -3.23
CA CYS A 282 3.89 -17.93 -2.59
C CYS A 282 5.34 -18.47 -2.62
N ILE A 283 6.32 -17.57 -2.41
CA ILE A 283 7.76 -17.90 -2.43
C ILE A 283 8.22 -18.21 -1.01
N TYR A 284 8.64 -19.45 -0.77
CA TYR A 284 9.10 -19.92 0.54
C TYR A 284 10.23 -19.06 1.13
N GLY A 285 11.26 -18.75 0.33
CA GLY A 285 12.38 -17.92 0.77
C GLY A 285 11.95 -16.54 1.26
N VAL A 286 11.03 -15.89 0.53
CA VAL A 286 10.49 -14.58 0.93
C VAL A 286 9.82 -14.66 2.30
N ALA A 287 9.02 -15.69 2.57
CA ALA A 287 8.37 -15.88 3.87
C ALA A 287 9.40 -16.04 5.00
N VAL A 288 10.43 -16.86 4.80
CA VAL A 288 11.52 -17.07 5.76
C VAL A 288 12.29 -15.79 6.05
N TYR A 289 12.74 -15.09 5.01
CA TYR A 289 13.59 -13.91 5.16
C TYR A 289 12.83 -12.73 5.78
N ILE A 290 11.58 -12.49 5.39
CA ILE A 290 10.74 -11.44 6.01
C ILE A 290 10.46 -11.76 7.48
N THR A 291 10.18 -13.04 7.80
CA THR A 291 9.99 -13.46 9.20
C THR A 291 11.25 -13.21 10.03
N ALA A 292 12.42 -13.58 9.50
CA ALA A 292 13.70 -13.34 10.18
C ALA A 292 13.95 -11.83 10.40
N LEU A 293 13.74 -11.00 9.37
CA LEU A 293 13.93 -9.55 9.44
C LEU A 293 13.00 -8.90 10.46
N LEU A 294 11.70 -9.24 10.46
CA LEU A 294 10.72 -8.64 11.37
C LEU A 294 10.96 -9.03 12.83
N ILE A 295 11.37 -10.28 13.10
CA ILE A 295 11.76 -10.67 14.47
C ILE A 295 12.98 -9.87 14.91
N LYS A 296 13.96 -9.66 14.01
CA LYS A 296 15.21 -8.97 14.33
C LYS A 296 15.03 -7.46 14.53
N ILE A 297 14.16 -6.83 13.74
CA ILE A 297 13.77 -5.42 13.91
C ILE A 297 12.95 -5.23 15.19
N GLY A 298 12.10 -6.20 15.53
CA GLY A 298 11.16 -6.13 16.65
C GLY A 298 9.85 -5.44 16.24
N ILE A 299 8.72 -5.93 16.79
CA ILE A 299 7.39 -5.45 16.40
C ILE A 299 7.19 -3.97 16.77
N GLU A 300 7.65 -3.52 17.93
CA GLU A 300 7.48 -2.13 18.38
C GLU A 300 8.17 -1.14 17.44
N VAL A 301 9.47 -1.36 17.18
CA VAL A 301 10.24 -0.57 16.22
C VAL A 301 9.61 -0.63 14.83
N PHE A 302 9.15 -1.81 14.43
CA PHE A 302 8.47 -1.98 13.15
C PHE A 302 7.19 -1.14 13.05
N CYS A 303 6.36 -1.17 14.09
CA CYS A 303 5.09 -0.46 14.11
C CYS A 303 5.26 1.06 14.16
N GLU A 304 6.24 1.56 14.90
CA GLU A 304 6.52 3.00 14.97
C GLU A 304 7.15 3.52 13.67
N THR A 305 8.14 2.81 13.14
CA THR A 305 8.97 3.31 12.03
C THR A 305 8.29 3.19 10.68
N TYR A 306 7.48 2.15 10.45
CA TYR A 306 7.01 1.77 9.11
C TYR A 306 5.50 1.94 8.91
N THR A 307 4.87 2.87 9.63
CA THR A 307 3.45 3.20 9.44
C THR A 307 3.18 3.60 7.97
N PRO A 308 2.30 2.88 7.25
CA PRO A 308 2.05 3.16 5.83
C PRO A 308 1.45 4.54 5.63
N GLN A 309 1.96 5.28 4.64
CA GLN A 309 1.37 6.55 4.22
C GLN A 309 0.31 6.29 3.13
N SER A 310 -0.97 6.43 3.48
CA SER A 310 -2.06 6.41 2.48
C SER A 310 -1.99 7.63 1.58
N ILE A 311 -2.28 7.45 0.28
CA ILE A 311 -2.33 8.56 -0.68
C ILE A 311 -3.38 9.60 -0.22
N MET A 312 -4.50 9.13 0.33
CA MET A 312 -5.55 9.97 0.89
C MET A 312 -5.14 10.69 2.19
N LYS A 313 -4.19 10.13 2.96
CA LYS A 313 -3.63 10.78 4.16
C LYS A 313 -2.65 11.90 3.80
N MET A 314 -1.99 11.84 2.65
CA MET A 314 -1.11 12.92 2.12
C MET A 314 -1.88 14.19 1.66
N ARG A 315 -3.18 14.28 1.94
CA ARG A 315 -4.00 15.46 1.70
C ARG A 315 -3.84 16.54 2.77
N LYS A 316 -3.41 16.18 3.97
CA LYS A 316 -3.30 17.11 5.12
C LYS A 316 -1.99 17.91 5.10
#